data_AF-C6LLT5-F1
#
_entry.id   AF-C6LLT5-F1
#
_cell.length_a   1.000
_cell.length_b   1.000
_cell.length_c   1.000
_cell.angle_alpha   90.00
_cell.angle_beta   90.00
_cell.angle_gamma   90.00
#
_symmetry.space_group_name_H-M   'P 1'
#
loop_
_entity.id
_entity.type
_entity.pdbx_description
1 polymer ?
#
loop_
_entity_poly.entity_id
_entity_poly.type
_entity_poly.pdbx_seq_one_letter_code
_entity_poly.pdbx_strand_id
1 'polypeptide(L)'
;MIMLILHDARIVRMRSTPQSVGIIVGSFFPNIITLEERIMKFLRQFGIILFISFLGEALRMLIPLPIPASVYGLILMLAALCSGVLKLEQVKDAADFLIEIMPVMFIPAAVGLLDSWTALQPVWAPVLIITVLTTILVMAVTGRVTQFIIRKGGKKK
;
A
#
# COMPACT_ATOMS: atom_id res chain seq x y z
N MET A 1 34.72 46.91 17.76
CA MET A 1 34.67 45.84 18.78
C MET A 1 33.27 45.22 18.93
N ILE A 2 32.19 46.02 18.96
CA ILE A 2 30.80 45.51 19.00
C ILE A 2 30.35 44.81 17.70
N MET A 3 30.90 45.19 16.54
CA MET A 3 30.54 44.58 15.24
C MET A 3 31.18 43.20 15.01
N LEU A 4 32.23 42.86 15.75
CA LEU A 4 32.92 41.55 15.68
C LEU A 4 32.20 40.47 16.51
N ILE A 5 31.45 40.87 17.53
CA ILE A 5 30.64 39.97 18.36
C ILE A 5 29.32 39.59 17.65
N LEU A 6 28.79 40.46 16.79
CA LEU A 6 27.54 40.20 16.04
C LEU A 6 27.71 39.30 14.82
N HIS A 7 28.94 39.12 14.32
CA HIS A 7 29.20 38.19 13.22
C HIS A 7 29.15 36.71 13.67
N ASP A 8 29.45 36.44 14.95
CA ASP A 8 29.45 35.08 15.51
C ASP A 8 28.04 34.57 15.88
N ALA A 9 27.12 35.48 16.21
CA ALA A 9 25.75 35.11 16.58
C ALA A 9 24.91 34.51 15.43
N ARG A 10 25.37 34.59 14.17
CA ARG A 10 24.74 33.89 13.03
C ARG A 10 25.20 32.43 12.87
N ILE A 11 26.31 32.02 13.49
CA ILE A 11 26.81 30.64 13.39
C ILE A 11 26.06 29.69 14.33
N VAL A 12 25.54 30.19 15.45
CA VAL A 12 24.82 29.37 16.45
C VAL A 12 23.34 29.11 16.06
N ARG A 13 22.80 29.79 15.04
CA ARG A 13 21.38 29.67 14.63
C ARG A 13 21.15 28.78 13.39
N MET A 14 22.09 27.91 13.03
CA MET A 14 21.91 26.91 11.96
C MET A 14 22.19 25.46 12.42
N ARG A 15 21.79 25.11 13.65
CA ARG A 15 21.93 23.72 14.13
C ARG A 15 20.79 23.21 14.99
N SER A 16 19.56 23.59 14.67
CA SER A 16 18.34 22.93 15.19
C SER A 16 17.70 22.02 14.12
N THR A 17 18.51 21.44 13.25
CA THR A 17 18.10 20.40 12.31
C THR A 17 18.57 19.03 12.82
N PRO A 18 17.69 18.00 12.85
CA PRO A 18 18.05 16.63 13.25
C PRO A 18 19.18 16.00 12.41
N GLN A 19 19.55 16.64 11.30
CA GLN A 19 20.61 16.22 10.38
C GLN A 19 22.03 16.32 10.96
N SER A 20 22.26 17.17 11.96
CA SER A 20 23.60 17.38 12.53
C SER A 20 24.05 16.30 13.52
N VAL A 21 23.10 15.61 14.15
CA VAL A 21 23.38 14.50 15.08
C VAL A 21 23.75 13.24 14.30
N GLY A 22 23.11 13.02 13.15
CA GLY A 22 23.42 11.92 12.24
C GLY A 22 24.88 11.94 11.74
N ILE A 23 25.42 13.10 11.38
CA ILE A 23 26.78 13.18 10.79
C ILE A 23 27.89 12.74 11.79
N ILE A 24 27.73 13.03 13.09
CA ILE A 24 28.74 12.70 14.11
C ILE A 24 28.62 11.23 14.54
N VAL A 25 27.40 10.68 14.57
CA VAL A 25 27.16 9.26 14.86
C VAL A 25 27.51 8.38 13.65
N GLY A 26 27.39 8.92 12.44
CA GLY A 26 27.60 8.22 11.17
C GLY A 26 29.02 7.83 10.82
N SER A 27 30.01 8.55 11.34
CA SER A 27 31.42 8.20 11.17
C SER A 27 31.84 7.00 12.02
N PHE A 28 31.10 6.68 13.09
CA PHE A 28 31.40 5.59 14.03
C PHE A 28 30.47 4.38 13.89
N PHE A 29 29.22 4.58 13.42
CA PHE A 29 28.23 3.53 13.20
C PHE A 29 27.48 3.70 11.86
N PRO A 30 28.12 3.40 10.71
CA PRO A 30 27.54 3.62 9.38
C PRO A 30 26.24 2.83 9.13
N ASN A 31 26.04 1.71 9.82
CA ASN A 31 24.80 0.94 9.72
C ASN A 31 23.59 1.68 10.32
N ILE A 32 23.72 2.47 11.39
CA ILE A 32 22.53 3.06 12.04
C ILE A 32 21.83 4.08 11.13
N ILE A 33 22.59 4.89 10.39
CA ILE A 33 22.02 5.90 9.48
C ILE A 33 21.29 5.25 8.30
N THR A 34 21.84 4.17 7.75
CA THR A 34 21.19 3.47 6.63
C THR A 34 19.89 2.80 7.05
N LEU A 35 19.76 2.40 8.32
CA LEU A 35 18.52 1.87 8.88
C LEU A 35 17.46 2.97 9.06
N GLU A 36 17.81 4.14 9.59
CA GLU A 36 16.86 5.27 9.75
C GLU A 36 16.29 5.75 8.42
N GLU A 37 17.13 5.92 7.39
CA GLU A 37 16.71 6.31 6.05
C GLU A 37 15.73 5.28 5.44
N ARG A 38 15.96 3.98 5.67
CA ARG A 38 15.06 2.92 5.20
C ARG A 38 13.70 2.96 5.91
N ILE A 39 13.69 3.17 7.22
CA ILE A 39 12.44 3.28 8.00
C ILE A 39 11.64 4.50 7.54
N MET A 40 12.29 5.65 7.37
CA MET A 40 11.64 6.88 6.89
C MET A 40 11.06 6.72 5.48
N LYS A 41 11.79 6.05 4.58
CA LYS A 41 11.27 5.69 3.27
C LYS A 41 10.01 4.85 3.41
N PHE A 42 10.07 3.76 4.18
CA PHE A 42 8.96 2.83 4.37
C PHE A 42 7.72 3.49 4.97
N LEU A 43 7.91 4.32 6.00
CA LEU A 43 6.84 5.06 6.66
C LEU A 43 6.14 6.03 5.70
N ARG A 44 6.90 6.69 4.81
CA ARG A 44 6.34 7.53 3.75
C ARG A 44 5.53 6.71 2.75
N GLN A 45 6.05 5.57 2.30
CA GLN A 45 5.32 4.70 1.35
C GLN A 45 4.01 4.19 1.96
N PHE A 46 4.05 3.74 3.21
CA PHE A 46 2.88 3.28 3.95
C PHE A 46 1.86 4.41 4.16
N GLY A 47 2.32 5.61 4.51
CA GLY A 47 1.48 6.80 4.64
C GLY A 47 0.72 7.15 3.35
N ILE A 48 1.36 6.99 2.19
CA ILE A 48 0.71 7.20 0.89
C ILE A 48 -0.41 6.16 0.65
N ILE A 49 -0.16 4.89 0.93
CA ILE A 49 -1.16 3.82 0.81
C ILE A 49 -2.37 4.10 1.72
N LEU A 50 -2.11 4.49 2.98
CA LEU A 50 -3.17 4.83 3.93
C LEU A 50 -3.96 6.07 3.50
N PHE A 51 -3.29 7.10 3.00
CA PHE A 51 -3.93 8.31 2.51
C PHE A 51 -4.90 8.01 1.36
N ILE A 52 -4.45 7.23 0.37
CA ILE A 52 -5.30 6.85 -0.76
C ILE A 52 -6.45 5.95 -0.33
N SER A 53 -6.21 5.04 0.63
CA SER A 53 -7.26 4.20 1.21
C SER A 53 -8.32 5.03 1.92
N PHE A 54 -7.91 6.06 2.68
CA PHE A 54 -8.82 7.00 3.33
C PHE A 54 -9.63 7.82 2.32
N LEU A 55 -8.99 8.28 1.23
CA LEU A 55 -9.71 8.93 0.13
C LEU A 55 -10.74 7.99 -0.52
N GLY A 56 -10.43 6.70 -0.65
CA GLY A 56 -11.38 5.69 -1.14
C GLY A 56 -12.62 5.57 -0.27
N GLU A 57 -12.46 5.58 1.06
CA GLU A 57 -13.58 5.58 2.01
C GLU A 57 -14.39 6.88 1.92
N ALA A 58 -13.72 8.04 1.86
CA ALA A 58 -14.38 9.34 1.69
C ALA A 58 -15.19 9.41 0.38
N LEU A 59 -14.66 8.85 -0.72
CA LEU A 59 -15.36 8.74 -2.00
C LEU A 59 -16.59 7.83 -1.91
N ARG A 60 -16.49 6.70 -1.21
CA ARG A 60 -17.64 5.80 -0.97
C ARG A 60 -18.76 6.50 -0.20
N MET A 61 -18.42 7.35 0.77
CA MET A 61 -19.42 8.14 1.49
C MET A 61 -20.11 9.17 0.58
N LEU A 62 -19.38 9.74 -0.39
CA LEU A 62 -19.93 10.74 -1.32
C LEU A 62 -20.78 10.11 -2.44
N ILE A 63 -20.34 8.95 -2.95
CA ILE A 63 -20.99 8.20 -4.02
C ILE A 63 -21.32 6.79 -3.49
N PRO A 64 -22.50 6.59 -2.88
CA PRO A 64 -22.85 5.33 -2.22
C PRO A 64 -23.27 4.27 -3.24
N LEU A 65 -22.31 3.69 -3.95
CA LEU A 65 -22.52 2.47 -4.75
C LEU A 65 -22.37 1.22 -3.86
N PRO A 66 -22.99 0.09 -4.21
CA PRO A 66 -22.86 -1.19 -3.49
C PRO A 66 -21.48 -1.86 -3.75
N ILE A 67 -20.40 -1.08 -3.68
CA ILE A 67 -19.02 -1.52 -3.98
C ILE A 67 -18.14 -1.20 -2.77
N PRO A 68 -17.32 -2.14 -2.27
CA PRO A 68 -16.42 -1.89 -1.14
C PRO A 68 -15.51 -0.68 -1.35
N ALA A 69 -15.17 0.04 -0.27
CA ALA A 69 -14.28 1.20 -0.32
C ALA A 69 -12.90 0.89 -0.91
N SER A 70 -12.41 -0.34 -0.69
CA SER A 70 -11.14 -0.82 -1.24
C SER A 70 -11.08 -0.74 -2.77
N VAL A 71 -12.21 -0.90 -3.48
CA VAL A 71 -12.26 -0.79 -4.94
C VAL A 71 -12.08 0.67 -5.38
N TYR A 72 -12.64 1.63 -4.65
CA TYR A 72 -12.40 3.05 -4.91
C TYR A 72 -10.92 3.40 -4.69
N GLY A 73 -10.33 2.93 -3.58
CA GLY A 73 -8.90 3.10 -3.31
C GLY A 73 -8.02 2.51 -4.42
N LEU A 74 -8.37 1.34 -4.96
CA LEU A 74 -7.67 0.71 -6.07
C LEU A 74 -7.76 1.56 -7.35
N ILE A 75 -8.94 2.08 -7.70
CA ILE A 75 -9.11 2.94 -8.88
C ILE A 75 -8.33 4.25 -8.72
N LEU A 76 -8.36 4.86 -7.53
CA LEU A 76 -7.59 6.07 -7.22
C LEU A 76 -6.08 5.84 -7.32
N MET A 77 -5.58 4.75 -6.72
CA MET A 77 -4.17 4.37 -6.80
C MET A 77 -3.76 4.14 -8.26
N LEU A 78 -4.57 3.40 -9.03
CA LEU A 78 -4.32 3.14 -10.44
C LEU A 78 -4.29 4.45 -11.25
N ALA A 79 -5.25 5.36 -11.03
CA ALA A 79 -5.29 6.66 -11.68
C ALA A 79 -4.06 7.52 -11.32
N ALA A 80 -3.61 7.51 -10.05
CA ALA A 80 -2.41 8.21 -9.61
C ALA A 80 -1.14 7.65 -10.26
N LEU A 81 -1.08 6.34 -10.48
CA LEU A 81 0.02 5.66 -11.17
C LEU A 81 0.02 5.96 -12.67
N CYS A 82 -1.14 5.86 -13.33
CA CYS A 82 -1.29 6.15 -14.76
C CYS A 82 -1.04 7.63 -15.11
N SER A 83 -1.42 8.55 -14.22
CA SER A 83 -1.16 9.99 -14.40
C SER A 83 0.29 10.39 -14.13
N GLY A 84 1.12 9.48 -13.59
CA GLY A 84 2.52 9.74 -13.25
C GLY A 84 2.73 10.64 -12.03
N VAL A 85 1.65 11.02 -11.33
CA VAL A 85 1.70 11.76 -10.05
C VAL A 85 2.43 10.92 -9.00
N LEU A 86 2.22 9.60 -9.04
CA LEU A 86 2.81 8.64 -8.12
C LEU A 86 3.61 7.61 -8.92
N LYS A 87 4.87 7.39 -8.54
CA LYS A 87 5.72 6.37 -9.14
C LYS A 87 5.64 5.08 -8.34
N LEU A 88 5.71 3.93 -9.01
CA LEU A 88 5.59 2.61 -8.38
C LEU A 88 6.62 2.42 -7.25
N GLU A 89 7.84 2.94 -7.42
CA GLU A 89 8.93 2.85 -6.44
C GLU A 89 8.62 3.59 -5.13
N GLN A 90 7.60 4.46 -5.11
CA GLN A 90 7.18 5.21 -3.92
C GLN A 90 6.21 4.43 -3.03
N VAL A 91 5.67 3.31 -3.48
CA VAL A 91 4.72 2.50 -2.71
C VAL A 91 5.08 1.01 -2.67
N LYS A 92 5.95 0.56 -3.58
CA LYS A 92 6.25 -0.86 -3.79
C LYS A 92 6.76 -1.59 -2.55
N ASP A 93 7.75 -1.04 -1.83
CA ASP A 93 8.36 -1.73 -0.70
C ASP A 93 7.36 -1.93 0.45
N ALA A 94 6.53 -0.91 0.73
CA ALA A 94 5.49 -1.01 1.75
C ALA A 94 4.31 -1.89 1.31
N ALA A 95 3.94 -1.87 0.03
CA ALA A 95 2.90 -2.74 -0.51
C ALA A 95 3.33 -4.22 -0.47
N ASP A 96 4.56 -4.53 -0.87
CA ASP A 96 5.11 -5.89 -0.85
C ASP A 96 5.09 -6.46 0.59
N PHE A 97 5.52 -5.67 1.58
CA PHE A 97 5.43 -6.04 2.99
C PHE A 97 3.99 -6.24 3.48
N LEU A 98 3.06 -5.36 3.08
CA LEU A 98 1.66 -5.47 3.49
C LEU A 98 0.99 -6.72 2.89
N ILE A 99 1.37 -7.09 1.66
CA ILE A 99 0.94 -8.33 1.00
C ILE A 99 1.54 -9.54 1.72
N GLU A 100 2.80 -9.47 2.13
CA GLU A 100 3.49 -10.55 2.84
C GLU A 100 2.84 -10.88 4.19
N ILE A 101 2.36 -9.88 4.94
CA ILE A 101 1.67 -10.09 6.22
C ILE A 101 0.17 -10.41 6.06
N MET A 102 -0.41 -10.27 4.86
CA MET A 102 -1.83 -10.51 4.60
C MET A 102 -2.32 -11.91 5.06
N PRO A 103 -1.58 -13.03 4.83
CA PRO A 103 -1.98 -14.35 5.34
C PRO A 103 -2.12 -14.40 6.86
N VAL A 104 -1.24 -13.72 7.60
CA VAL A 104 -1.29 -13.65 9.07
C VAL A 104 -2.54 -12.90 9.53
N MET A 105 -2.95 -11.85 8.80
CA MET A 105 -4.18 -11.11 9.07
C MET A 105 -5.46 -11.91 8.82
N PHE A 106 -5.40 -13.05 8.11
CA PHE A 106 -6.55 -13.96 7.94
C PHE A 106 -6.73 -14.95 9.10
N ILE A 107 -5.74 -15.13 9.97
CA ILE A 107 -5.84 -16.06 11.11
C ILE A 107 -7.04 -15.72 12.01
N PRO A 108 -7.27 -14.46 12.44
CA PRO A 108 -8.43 -14.13 13.26
C PRO A 108 -9.78 -14.40 12.56
N ALA A 109 -9.86 -14.13 11.26
CA ALA A 109 -11.05 -14.41 10.47
C ALA A 109 -11.32 -15.93 10.35
N ALA A 110 -10.27 -16.73 10.20
CA ALA A 110 -10.37 -18.20 10.18
C ALA A 110 -10.80 -18.77 11.54
N VAL A 111 -10.27 -18.24 12.65
CA VAL A 111 -10.70 -18.64 14.00
C VAL A 111 -12.17 -18.28 14.24
N GLY A 112 -12.61 -17.08 13.85
CA GLY A 112 -14.03 -16.69 13.96
C GLY A 112 -14.98 -17.57 13.12
N LEU A 113 -14.48 -18.19 12.04
CA LEU A 113 -15.26 -19.16 11.28
C LEU A 113 -15.49 -20.46 12.07
N LEU A 114 -14.54 -20.87 12.92
CA LEU A 114 -14.68 -22.05 13.77
C LEU A 114 -15.81 -21.88 14.79
N ASP A 115 -16.02 -20.66 15.31
CA ASP A 115 -17.15 -20.36 16.20
C ASP A 115 -18.51 -20.59 15.49
N SER A 116 -18.54 -20.45 14.17
CA SER A 116 -19.72 -20.68 13.32
C SER A 116 -19.76 -22.09 12.69
N TRP A 117 -18.92 -23.03 13.16
CA TRP A 117 -18.78 -24.35 12.54
C TRP A 117 -20.10 -25.13 12.45
N THR A 118 -20.98 -25.02 13.44
CA THR A 118 -22.28 -25.70 13.47
C THR A 118 -23.20 -25.29 12.32
N ALA A 119 -23.13 -24.03 11.88
CA ALA A 119 -23.87 -23.54 10.72
C ALA A 119 -23.20 -23.93 9.38
N LEU A 120 -21.88 -24.14 9.38
CA LEU A 120 -21.10 -24.46 8.18
C LEU A 120 -21.05 -25.97 7.88
N GLN A 121 -21.05 -26.82 8.91
CA GLN A 121 -20.99 -28.28 8.81
C GLN A 121 -22.05 -28.91 7.88
N PRO A 122 -23.30 -28.43 7.74
CA PRO A 122 -24.22 -29.01 6.78
C PRO A 122 -23.93 -28.61 5.32
N VAL A 123 -23.20 -27.52 5.08
CA VAL A 123 -23.04 -26.90 3.75
C VAL A 123 -21.60 -26.86 3.24
N TRP A 124 -20.62 -27.36 3.99
CA TRP A 124 -19.20 -27.33 3.62
C TRP A 124 -18.91 -27.93 2.24
N ALA A 125 -19.55 -29.04 1.88
CA ALA A 125 -19.35 -29.70 0.58
C ALA A 125 -19.89 -28.84 -0.58
N PRO A 126 -21.14 -28.34 -0.55
CA PRO A 126 -21.61 -27.33 -1.51
C PRO A 126 -20.70 -26.09 -1.59
N VAL A 127 -20.23 -25.57 -0.45
CA VAL A 127 -19.34 -24.39 -0.39
C VAL A 127 -18.01 -24.66 -1.10
N LEU A 128 -17.42 -25.84 -0.89
CA LEU A 128 -16.16 -26.21 -1.53
C LEU A 128 -16.34 -26.36 -3.05
N ILE A 129 -17.41 -27.03 -3.47
CA ILE A 129 -17.73 -27.22 -4.89
C ILE A 129 -17.98 -25.87 -5.58
N ILE A 130 -18.83 -25.00 -5.02
CA ILE A 130 -19.13 -23.71 -5.63
C ILE A 130 -17.86 -22.85 -5.70
N THR A 131 -17.01 -22.84 -4.67
CA THR A 131 -15.77 -22.06 -4.65
C THR A 131 -14.82 -22.47 -5.78
N VAL A 132 -14.60 -23.77 -5.97
CA VAL A 132 -13.73 -24.28 -7.04
C VAL A 132 -14.33 -23.97 -8.41
N LEU A 133 -15.63 -24.25 -8.60
CA LEU A 133 -16.31 -24.01 -9.86
C LEU A 133 -16.32 -22.51 -10.23
N THR A 134 -16.64 -21.62 -9.29
CA THR A 134 -16.63 -20.17 -9.55
C THR A 134 -15.23 -19.65 -9.82
N THR A 135 -14.21 -20.18 -9.15
CA THR A 135 -12.81 -19.78 -9.40
C THR A 135 -12.40 -20.12 -10.82
N ILE A 136 -12.64 -21.36 -11.27
CA ILE A 136 -12.35 -21.79 -12.65
C ILE A 136 -13.15 -20.97 -13.66
N LEU A 137 -14.44 -20.75 -13.38
CA LEU A 137 -15.33 -20.00 -14.28
C LEU A 137 -14.89 -18.54 -14.41
N VAL A 138 -14.65 -17.84 -13.29
CA VAL A 138 -14.19 -16.44 -13.29
C VAL A 138 -12.85 -16.32 -14.01
N MET A 139 -11.91 -17.23 -13.77
CA MET A 139 -10.61 -17.25 -14.45
C MET A 139 -10.76 -17.47 -15.96
N ALA A 140 -11.60 -18.44 -16.37
CA ALA A 140 -11.85 -18.73 -17.78
C ALA A 140 -12.53 -17.55 -18.49
N VAL A 141 -13.57 -16.97 -17.90
CA VAL A 141 -14.29 -15.82 -18.47
C VAL A 141 -13.38 -14.60 -18.56
N THR A 142 -12.69 -14.24 -17.48
CA THR A 142 -11.78 -13.08 -17.46
C THR A 142 -10.63 -13.24 -18.46
N GLY A 143 -10.08 -14.45 -18.56
CA GLY A 143 -9.05 -14.80 -19.53
C GLY A 143 -9.56 -14.68 -20.97
N ARG A 144 -10.73 -15.25 -21.27
CA ARG A 144 -11.35 -15.18 -22.61
C ARG A 144 -11.72 -13.75 -23.01
N VAL A 145 -12.26 -12.96 -22.09
CA VAL A 145 -12.60 -11.54 -22.33
C VAL A 145 -11.34 -10.74 -22.64
N THR A 146 -10.29 -10.88 -21.83
CA THR A 146 -9.00 -10.21 -22.06
C THR A 146 -8.40 -10.61 -23.40
N GLN A 147 -8.36 -11.91 -23.70
CA GLN A 147 -7.87 -12.42 -24.99
C GLN A 147 -8.71 -11.91 -26.18
N PHE A 148 -10.03 -11.83 -26.05
CA PHE A 148 -10.91 -11.31 -27.09
C PHE A 148 -10.63 -9.83 -27.37
N ILE A 149 -10.48 -9.02 -26.33
CA ILE A 149 -10.14 -7.60 -26.45
C ILE A 149 -8.79 -7.42 -27.15
N ILE A 150 -7.76 -8.16 -26.72
CA ILE A 150 -6.42 -8.10 -27.33
C ILE A 150 -6.47 -8.49 -28.81
N ARG A 151 -7.17 -9.58 -29.15
CA ARG A 151 -7.25 -10.11 -30.53
C ARG A 151 -8.07 -9.23 -31.47
N LYS A 152 -9.02 -8.45 -30.93
CA LYS A 152 -9.78 -7.43 -31.67
C LYS A 152 -9.00 -6.11 -31.79
N GLY A 153 -8.18 -5.77 -30.79
CA GLY A 153 -7.28 -4.61 -30.79
C GLY A 153 -6.06 -4.77 -31.72
N GLY A 154 -5.52 -5.99 -31.86
CA GLY A 154 -4.40 -6.31 -32.77
C GLY A 154 -4.73 -6.31 -34.26
N LYS A 155 -5.94 -5.89 -34.67
CA LYS A 155 -6.35 -5.71 -36.08
C LYS A 155 -6.39 -4.24 -36.53
N LYS A 156 -5.78 -3.31 -35.80
CA LYS A 156 -5.61 -1.92 -36.27
C LYS A 156 -4.15 -1.47 -36.20
N LYS A 157 -3.58 -1.39 -37.42
CA LYS A 157 -2.34 -0.74 -37.88
C LYS A 157 -1.03 -1.28 -37.32
#